data_AF-A0A841E373-F1
#
_entry.id   AF-A0A841E373-F1
#
_cell.length_a   1.000
_cell.length_b   1.000
_cell.length_c   1.000
_cell.angle_alpha   90.00
_cell.angle_beta   90.00
_cell.angle_gamma   90.00
#
_symmetry.space_group_name_H-M   'P 1'
#
loop_
_entity.id
_entity.type
_entity.pdbx_description
1 polymer ?
#
loop_
_entity_poly.entity_id
_entity_poly.type
_entity_poly.pdbx_seq_one_letter_code
_entity_poly.pdbx_strand_id
1 'polypeptide(L)'
;MGGVYTDAAASSAAFAVALVAAVSAMGFLRRHHRRFGRFVGLPGRVAWSVAATGLGLSAFAVYPLPVGAAAACTGGETAMRLPFETSGALAGPGPWQHAAAAAGALLPLGLLLAYRYRRGVLAAVALCGLAAAGVEVLQSTALLGAYPCPYRVAAAGDVLLGAAGGLVGWLAGAAAKRRLPRSWPSAVPDLMPPGAVRRLAARLLDLAVCWYGAATIAAVAAPALEQTAWSGQFGGEERLRAAALIVLALALGAVVPLLRRDRATPGQAASYLALAAAGAPRPASRPRTLLRTALLYAPVTVLLAMGLGWWALAAGAVHASCALVRRDRAGLFDLLARTRVTTRSAAVGGMPDDLVRFVPPPDPEPPVPAGAVPVQR
;
A
#
# COMPACT_ATOMS: atom_id res chain seq x y z
N MET A 1 22.76 -12.82 27.27
CA MET A 1 21.45 -12.13 27.29
C MET A 1 21.22 -11.16 26.13
N GLY A 2 22.22 -10.85 25.27
CA GLY A 2 22.04 -9.91 24.14
C GLY A 2 21.40 -10.46 22.85
N GLY A 3 21.12 -11.77 22.76
CA GLY A 3 20.62 -12.39 21.52
C GLY A 3 19.10 -12.34 21.31
N VAL A 4 18.30 -12.19 22.38
CA VAL A 4 16.82 -12.16 22.27
C VAL A 4 16.31 -10.77 21.86
N TYR A 5 16.97 -9.71 22.33
CA TYR A 5 16.61 -8.32 22.01
C TYR A 5 16.88 -7.94 20.55
N THR A 6 17.86 -8.57 19.93
CA THR A 6 18.28 -8.26 18.55
C THR A 6 17.34 -8.90 17.51
N ASP A 7 16.75 -10.06 17.82
CA ASP A 7 15.75 -10.73 16.95
C ASP A 7 14.37 -10.05 16.99
N ALA A 8 14.00 -9.45 18.13
CA ALA A 8 12.78 -8.64 18.27
C ALA A 8 12.88 -7.29 17.53
N ALA A 9 14.03 -6.60 17.63
CA ALA A 9 14.29 -5.34 16.93
C ALA A 9 14.29 -5.50 15.39
N ALA A 10 14.87 -6.59 14.89
CA ALA A 10 14.85 -7.00 13.49
C ALA A 10 13.44 -7.11 12.89
N SER A 11 12.58 -7.83 13.60
CA SER A 11 11.17 -8.01 13.20
C SER A 11 10.41 -6.67 13.27
N SER A 12 10.73 -5.81 14.23
CA SER A 12 10.08 -4.51 14.47
C SER A 12 10.15 -3.55 13.27
N ALA A 13 11.32 -3.45 12.63
CA ALA A 13 11.53 -2.50 11.53
C ALA A 13 10.94 -2.99 10.22
N ALA A 14 10.95 -4.29 9.97
CA ALA A 14 10.22 -4.88 8.85
C ALA A 14 8.71 -4.58 8.96
N PHE A 15 8.14 -4.74 10.16
CA PHE A 15 6.76 -4.37 10.43
C PHE A 15 6.52 -2.86 10.29
N ALA A 16 7.44 -2.01 10.75
CA ALA A 16 7.33 -0.56 10.60
C ALA A 16 7.34 -0.14 9.12
N VAL A 17 8.23 -0.71 8.29
CA VAL A 17 8.26 -0.44 6.85
C VAL A 17 6.96 -0.90 6.18
N ALA A 18 6.46 -2.09 6.52
CA ALA A 18 5.19 -2.59 6.01
C ALA A 18 4.00 -1.69 6.42
N LEU A 19 4.01 -1.18 7.66
CA LEU A 19 3.01 -0.22 8.15
C LEU A 19 3.08 1.09 7.36
N VAL A 20 4.28 1.66 7.19
CA VAL A 20 4.48 2.89 6.40
C VAL A 20 4.03 2.69 4.96
N ALA A 21 4.30 1.54 4.35
CA ALA A 21 3.86 1.19 3.00
C ALA A 21 2.33 1.13 2.91
N ALA A 22 1.65 0.51 3.89
CA ALA A 22 0.19 0.45 3.95
C ALA A 22 -0.44 1.85 4.14
N VAL A 23 0.11 2.67 5.03
CA VAL A 23 -0.34 4.05 5.27
C VAL A 23 -0.12 4.93 4.02
N SER A 24 1.03 4.78 3.36
CA SER A 24 1.35 5.49 2.12
C SER A 24 0.41 5.08 0.99
N ALA A 25 0.09 3.79 0.86
CA ALA A 25 -0.89 3.30 -0.10
C ALA A 25 -2.29 3.89 0.18
N MET A 26 -2.73 3.94 1.44
CA MET A 26 -3.98 4.61 1.82
C MET A 26 -3.97 6.10 1.45
N GLY A 27 -2.87 6.81 1.72
CA GLY A 27 -2.69 8.22 1.36
C GLY A 27 -2.77 8.44 -0.15
N PHE A 28 -2.10 7.59 -0.93
CA PHE A 28 -2.17 7.61 -2.39
C PHE A 28 -3.58 7.37 -2.91
N LEU A 29 -4.27 6.32 -2.44
CA LEU A 29 -5.65 6.02 -2.85
C LEU A 29 -6.60 7.16 -2.52
N ARG A 30 -6.48 7.73 -1.31
CA ARG A 30 -7.27 8.87 -0.86
C ARG A 30 -7.05 10.08 -1.75
N ARG A 31 -5.78 10.42 -2.06
CA ARG A 31 -5.43 11.55 -2.93
C ARG A 31 -5.92 11.32 -4.36
N HIS A 32 -5.80 10.10 -4.87
CA HIS A 32 -6.28 9.76 -6.20
C HIS A 32 -7.80 9.92 -6.31
N HIS A 33 -8.55 9.39 -5.34
CA HIS A 33 -10.01 9.52 -5.32
C HIS A 33 -10.46 10.97 -5.13
N ARG A 34 -9.77 11.76 -4.31
CA ARG A 34 -10.05 13.19 -4.16
C ARG A 34 -9.92 13.97 -5.46
N ARG A 35 -8.93 13.60 -6.28
CA ARG A 35 -8.63 14.29 -7.54
C ARG A 35 -9.43 13.80 -8.74
N PHE A 36 -9.68 12.50 -8.82
CA PHE A 36 -10.23 11.88 -10.03
C PHE A 36 -11.56 11.15 -9.80
N GLY A 37 -11.95 10.88 -8.55
CA GLY A 37 -13.19 10.19 -8.20
C GLY A 37 -13.15 8.68 -8.44
N ARG A 38 -12.86 8.22 -9.67
CA ARG A 38 -13.12 6.84 -10.11
C ARG A 38 -11.88 6.13 -10.67
N PHE A 39 -11.67 4.87 -10.25
CA PHE A 39 -10.67 3.95 -10.80
C PHE A 39 -11.31 3.03 -11.85
N VAL A 40 -11.62 3.57 -13.04
CA VAL A 40 -12.20 2.76 -14.13
C VAL A 40 -11.39 2.82 -15.40
N GLY A 41 -11.48 1.74 -16.17
CA GLY A 41 -10.79 1.57 -17.43
C GLY A 41 -9.28 1.54 -17.24
N LEU A 42 -8.58 1.98 -18.28
CA LEU A 42 -7.12 2.03 -18.29
C LEU A 42 -6.53 2.95 -17.21
N PRO A 43 -7.03 4.19 -16.98
CA PRO A 43 -6.50 5.06 -15.93
C PRO A 43 -6.58 4.44 -14.52
N GLY A 44 -7.68 3.73 -14.23
CA GLY A 44 -7.83 2.99 -12.98
C GLY A 44 -6.79 1.87 -12.82
N ARG A 45 -6.55 1.08 -13.88
CA ARG A 45 -5.50 0.04 -13.88
C ARG A 45 -4.11 0.63 -13.64
N VAL A 46 -3.81 1.77 -14.28
CA VAL A 46 -2.53 2.46 -14.10
C VAL A 46 -2.37 3.01 -12.68
N ALA A 47 -3.45 3.48 -12.06
CA ALA A 47 -3.39 3.93 -10.68
C ALA A 47 -3.18 2.76 -9.69
N TRP A 48 -3.81 1.60 -9.93
CA TRP A 48 -3.51 0.38 -9.18
C TRP A 48 -2.07 -0.09 -9.36
N SER A 49 -1.52 0.02 -10.58
CA SER A 49 -0.12 -0.34 -10.81
C SER A 49 0.84 0.61 -10.09
N VAL A 50 0.53 1.90 -9.95
CA VAL A 50 1.33 2.82 -9.11
C VAL A 50 1.37 2.35 -7.65
N ALA A 51 0.22 1.99 -7.08
CA ALA A 51 0.18 1.46 -5.71
C ALA A 51 0.97 0.15 -5.59
N ALA A 52 0.82 -0.76 -6.56
CA ALA A 52 1.54 -2.04 -6.57
C ALA A 52 3.06 -1.84 -6.72
N THR A 53 3.52 -0.91 -7.57
CA THR A 53 4.94 -0.57 -7.72
C THR A 53 5.50 0.01 -6.42
N GLY A 54 4.77 0.90 -5.76
CA GLY A 54 5.20 1.44 -4.46
C GLY A 54 5.34 0.35 -3.40
N LEU A 55 4.34 -0.53 -3.26
CA LEU A 55 4.38 -1.66 -2.33
C LEU A 55 5.51 -2.65 -2.66
N GLY A 56 5.70 -2.98 -3.93
CA GLY A 56 6.76 -3.87 -4.39
C GLY A 56 8.15 -3.30 -4.12
N LEU A 57 8.35 -2.00 -4.34
CA LEU A 57 9.60 -1.33 -4.01
C LEU A 57 9.85 -1.30 -2.50
N SER A 58 8.82 -1.05 -1.69
CA SER A 58 8.94 -1.13 -0.22
C SER A 58 9.30 -2.55 0.26
N ALA A 59 8.71 -3.58 -0.36
CA ALA A 59 9.06 -4.97 -0.04
C ALA A 59 10.50 -5.30 -0.45
N PHE A 60 10.93 -4.85 -1.62
CA PHE A 60 12.31 -5.02 -2.08
C PHE A 60 13.32 -4.30 -1.17
N ALA A 61 12.96 -3.13 -0.65
CA ALA A 61 13.83 -2.35 0.23
C ALA A 61 14.22 -3.11 1.52
N VAL A 62 13.35 -4.01 1.99
CA VAL A 62 13.54 -4.80 3.21
C VAL A 62 14.06 -6.21 2.89
N TYR A 63 13.94 -6.66 1.65
CA TYR A 63 14.42 -7.97 1.22
C TYR A 63 15.96 -7.97 1.04
N PRO A 64 16.68 -9.06 1.42
CA PRO A 64 16.22 -10.21 2.20
C PRO A 64 16.22 -9.91 3.70
N LEU A 65 15.18 -10.37 4.41
CA LEU A 65 15.18 -10.34 5.87
C LEU A 65 15.98 -11.53 6.41
N PRO A 66 17.06 -11.32 7.19
CA PRO A 66 17.78 -12.42 7.81
C PRO A 66 16.90 -13.07 8.89
N VAL A 67 16.94 -14.41 8.97
CA VAL A 67 16.30 -15.19 10.04
C VAL A 67 17.16 -15.15 11.30
N GLY A 68 17.14 -14.00 11.98
CA GLY A 68 17.86 -13.75 13.22
C GLY A 68 19.09 -12.85 13.07
N ALA A 69 19.33 -12.01 14.07
CA ALA A 69 20.38 -11.01 14.11
C ALA A 69 21.79 -11.63 14.21
N ALA A 70 21.92 -12.81 14.81
CA ALA A 70 23.18 -13.55 14.83
C ALA A 70 23.59 -14.05 13.44
N ALA A 71 22.62 -14.43 12.59
CA ALA A 71 22.87 -14.77 11.19
C ALA A 71 23.02 -13.53 10.29
N ALA A 72 22.54 -12.36 10.75
CA ALA A 72 22.70 -11.10 10.03
C ALA A 72 24.15 -10.59 10.05
N CYS A 73 24.93 -10.93 11.08
CA CYS A 73 26.27 -10.36 11.31
C CYS A 73 27.44 -11.32 11.06
N THR A 74 27.20 -12.54 10.55
CA THR A 74 28.26 -13.55 10.34
C THR A 74 29.04 -13.41 9.04
N GLY A 75 28.64 -12.50 8.15
CA GLY A 75 29.39 -12.13 6.95
C GLY A 75 30.21 -10.87 7.17
N GLY A 76 31.43 -11.02 7.68
CA GLY A 76 32.36 -9.91 7.83
C GLY A 76 32.63 -9.20 6.50
N GLU A 77 32.32 -7.91 6.44
CA GLU A 77 33.06 -6.81 5.80
C GLU A 77 32.17 -5.55 5.89
N THR A 78 32.41 -4.71 6.90
CA THR A 78 31.75 -3.41 7.13
C THR A 78 32.32 -2.31 6.24
N ALA A 79 32.65 -2.62 4.99
CA ALA A 79 33.13 -1.63 4.03
C ALA A 79 32.11 -1.47 2.90
N MET A 80 31.59 -0.26 2.76
CA MET A 80 30.95 0.17 1.51
C MET A 80 31.97 -0.07 0.38
N ARG A 81 31.74 -1.08 -0.46
CA ARG A 81 32.60 -1.31 -1.62
C ARG A 81 32.50 -0.09 -2.53
N LEU A 82 33.66 0.45 -2.88
CA LEU A 82 33.79 1.73 -3.57
C LEU A 82 33.02 1.71 -4.91
N PRO A 83 32.61 2.90 -5.43
CA PRO A 83 31.72 3.06 -6.58
C PRO A 83 32.12 2.34 -7.89
N PHE A 84 33.36 1.85 -7.99
CA PHE A 84 33.95 1.30 -9.20
C PHE A 84 34.25 -0.21 -9.12
N GLU A 85 33.93 -0.91 -8.03
CA GLU A 85 33.94 -2.38 -8.00
C GLU A 85 32.66 -2.94 -8.66
N THR A 86 32.50 -2.66 -9.95
CA THR A 86 31.46 -3.26 -10.81
C THR A 86 31.53 -4.78 -10.84
N SER A 87 32.69 -5.35 -10.50
CA SER A 87 32.93 -6.78 -10.39
C SER A 87 32.05 -7.44 -9.32
N GLY A 88 31.74 -6.79 -8.20
CA GLY A 88 31.02 -7.41 -7.09
C GLY A 88 29.59 -7.89 -7.42
N ALA A 89 28.86 -7.14 -8.25
CA ALA A 89 27.49 -7.49 -8.64
C ALA A 89 27.43 -8.62 -9.69
N LEU A 90 28.53 -8.85 -10.42
CA LEU A 90 28.65 -9.92 -11.43
C LEU A 90 29.60 -11.04 -10.98
N ALA A 91 30.21 -10.94 -9.79
CA ALA A 91 31.23 -11.85 -9.27
C ALA A 91 30.69 -13.22 -8.85
N GLY A 92 29.38 -13.44 -8.91
CA GLY A 92 28.77 -14.71 -8.57
C GLY A 92 27.24 -14.68 -8.67
N PRO A 93 26.58 -15.86 -8.52
CA PRO A 93 25.15 -16.00 -8.72
C PRO A 93 24.30 -15.17 -7.73
N GLY A 94 24.75 -15.03 -6.46
CA GLY A 94 24.01 -14.29 -5.43
C GLY A 94 23.91 -12.78 -5.67
N PRO A 95 25.04 -12.06 -5.83
CA PRO A 95 25.02 -10.63 -6.15
C PRO A 95 24.26 -10.30 -7.44
N TRP A 96 24.40 -11.13 -8.48
CA TRP A 96 23.68 -10.97 -9.74
C TRP A 96 22.15 -11.06 -9.56
N GLN A 97 21.66 -12.03 -8.79
CA GLN A 97 20.23 -12.22 -8.55
C GLN A 97 19.60 -11.00 -7.88
N HIS A 98 20.29 -10.39 -6.92
CA HIS A 98 19.78 -9.20 -6.25
C HIS A 98 19.79 -7.97 -7.17
N ALA A 99 20.85 -7.78 -7.95
CA ALA A 99 20.93 -6.69 -8.93
C ALA A 99 19.83 -6.84 -10.02
N ALA A 100 19.56 -8.07 -10.46
CA ALA A 100 18.45 -8.36 -11.35
C ALA A 100 17.08 -8.08 -10.71
N ALA A 101 16.92 -8.37 -9.41
CA ALA A 101 15.72 -8.02 -8.66
C ALA A 101 15.56 -6.49 -8.52
N ALA A 102 16.65 -5.74 -8.32
CA ALA A 102 16.63 -4.27 -8.32
C ALA A 102 16.15 -3.72 -9.68
N ALA A 103 16.71 -4.24 -10.78
CA ALA A 103 16.27 -3.90 -12.13
C ALA A 103 14.78 -4.21 -12.34
N GLY A 104 14.32 -5.38 -11.91
CA GLY A 104 12.92 -5.80 -12.00
C GLY A 104 11.97 -4.94 -11.16
N ALA A 105 12.37 -4.55 -9.95
CA ALA A 105 11.59 -3.70 -9.06
C ALA A 105 11.43 -2.27 -9.61
N LEU A 106 12.46 -1.75 -10.31
CA LEU A 106 12.46 -0.38 -10.85
C LEU A 106 11.93 -0.26 -12.28
N LEU A 107 11.87 -1.36 -13.03
CA LEU A 107 11.24 -1.41 -14.35
C LEU A 107 9.80 -0.85 -14.36
N PRO A 108 8.86 -1.28 -13.48
CA PRO A 108 7.51 -0.72 -13.49
C PRO A 108 7.49 0.76 -13.08
N LEU A 109 8.44 1.21 -12.24
CA LEU A 109 8.58 2.63 -11.90
C LEU A 109 8.97 3.46 -13.13
N GLY A 110 9.97 3.02 -13.89
CA GLY A 110 10.38 3.67 -15.15
C GLY A 110 9.25 3.75 -16.17
N LEU A 111 8.49 2.65 -16.32
CA LEU A 111 7.31 2.59 -17.18
C LEU A 111 6.26 3.63 -16.78
N LEU A 112 5.96 3.75 -15.49
CA LEU A 112 4.99 4.71 -14.97
C LEU A 112 5.48 6.15 -15.09
N LEU A 113 6.77 6.41 -14.86
CA LEU A 113 7.37 7.75 -15.01
C LEU A 113 7.24 8.25 -16.44
N ALA A 114 7.48 7.38 -17.43
CA ALA A 114 7.14 7.67 -18.81
C ALA A 114 5.62 7.82 -18.97
N TYR A 115 4.87 6.72 -18.88
CA TYR A 115 3.51 6.62 -19.38
C TYR A 115 2.47 7.43 -18.58
N ARG A 116 2.56 7.42 -17.24
CA ARG A 116 1.62 8.09 -16.34
C ARG A 116 2.05 9.53 -16.02
N TYR A 117 3.32 9.74 -15.69
CA TYR A 117 3.83 11.03 -15.21
C TYR A 117 4.52 11.88 -16.27
N ARG A 118 4.64 11.38 -17.51
CA ARG A 118 5.18 12.10 -18.67
C ARG A 118 6.59 12.67 -18.45
N ARG A 119 7.40 12.04 -17.59
CA ARG A 119 8.80 12.43 -17.35
C ARG A 119 9.69 12.03 -18.54
N GLY A 120 10.68 12.87 -18.84
CA GLY A 120 11.72 12.60 -19.83
C GLY A 120 12.68 11.50 -19.36
N VAL A 121 13.49 10.97 -20.27
CA VAL A 121 14.39 9.83 -19.98
C VAL A 121 15.38 10.13 -18.86
N LEU A 122 16.03 11.30 -18.89
CA LEU A 122 17.00 11.71 -17.86
C LEU A 122 16.36 11.77 -16.47
N ALA A 123 15.19 12.41 -16.36
CA ALA A 123 14.47 12.49 -15.09
C ALA A 123 14.00 11.11 -14.60
N ALA A 124 13.61 10.21 -15.51
CA ALA A 124 13.17 8.87 -15.13
C ALA A 124 14.34 8.01 -14.63
N VAL A 125 15.46 8.00 -15.35
CA VAL A 125 16.68 7.30 -14.94
C VAL A 125 17.20 7.85 -13.62
N ALA A 126 17.23 9.18 -13.44
CA ALA A 126 17.64 9.79 -12.17
C ALA A 126 16.72 9.39 -11.00
N LEU A 127 15.40 9.44 -11.18
CA LEU A 127 14.45 9.03 -10.13
C LEU A 127 14.55 7.53 -9.80
N CYS A 128 14.76 6.67 -10.80
CA CYS A 128 15.02 5.25 -10.57
C CYS A 128 16.36 5.05 -9.85
N GLY A 129 17.43 5.70 -10.28
CA GLY A 129 18.73 5.64 -9.60
C GLY A 129 18.66 6.10 -8.15
N LEU A 130 17.95 7.19 -7.86
CA LEU A 130 17.71 7.66 -6.49
C LEU A 130 16.87 6.67 -5.67
N ALA A 131 15.87 6.03 -6.28
CA ALA A 131 15.07 5.00 -5.60
C ALA A 131 15.93 3.77 -5.28
N ALA A 132 16.79 3.32 -6.19
CA ALA A 132 17.71 2.22 -5.95
C ALA A 132 18.75 2.58 -4.88
N ALA A 133 19.33 3.79 -4.93
CA ALA A 133 20.24 4.27 -3.91
C ALA A 133 19.57 4.34 -2.52
N GLY A 134 18.30 4.76 -2.46
CA GLY A 134 17.52 4.75 -1.21
C GLY A 134 17.32 3.34 -0.63
N VAL A 135 17.14 2.33 -1.50
CA VAL A 135 17.09 0.92 -1.07
C VAL A 135 18.44 0.48 -0.49
N GLU A 136 19.54 0.76 -1.18
CA GLU A 136 20.89 0.43 -0.70
C GLU A 136 21.22 1.13 0.62
N VAL A 137 20.82 2.39 0.79
CA VAL A 137 20.95 3.11 2.07
C VAL A 137 20.14 2.40 3.16
N LEU A 138 18.90 2.00 2.89
CA LEU A 138 18.08 1.34 3.89
C LEU A 138 18.66 -0.03 4.32
N GLN A 139 19.21 -0.79 3.37
CA GLN A 139 19.84 -2.09 3.64
C GLN A 139 21.17 -1.95 4.38
N SER A 140 22.04 -1.05 3.93
CA SER A 140 23.36 -0.80 4.54
C SER A 140 23.29 -0.10 5.89
N THR A 141 22.23 0.67 6.15
CA THR A 141 21.96 1.24 7.48
C THR A 141 21.16 0.31 8.38
N ALA A 142 21.02 -0.98 8.03
CA ALA A 142 20.37 -1.95 8.89
C ALA A 142 18.91 -1.58 9.23
N LEU A 143 18.16 -1.08 8.24
CA LEU A 143 16.85 -0.42 8.40
C LEU A 143 16.90 0.74 9.40
N LEU A 144 17.85 1.67 9.22
CA LEU A 144 18.08 2.82 10.11
C LEU A 144 18.43 2.44 11.55
N GLY A 145 19.22 1.37 11.73
CA GLY A 145 19.72 0.91 13.03
C GLY A 145 18.82 -0.09 13.74
N ALA A 146 17.86 -0.71 13.03
CA ALA A 146 17.04 -1.77 13.59
C ALA A 146 17.79 -3.10 13.78
N TYR A 147 18.80 -3.34 12.94
CA TYR A 147 19.76 -4.43 13.13
C TYR A 147 21.09 -3.90 13.67
N PRO A 148 21.83 -4.70 14.47
CA PRO A 148 23.13 -4.29 15.00
C PRO A 148 24.22 -4.18 13.92
N CYS A 149 23.98 -4.72 12.73
CA CYS A 149 24.89 -4.72 11.59
C CYS A 149 24.10 -4.62 10.27
N PRO A 150 24.72 -4.11 9.18
CA PRO A 150 24.13 -4.20 7.85
C PRO A 150 23.88 -5.66 7.48
N TYR A 151 22.65 -5.98 7.09
CA TYR A 151 22.32 -7.33 6.61
C TYR A 151 22.70 -7.52 5.13
N ARG A 152 23.13 -6.45 4.44
CA ARG A 152 23.69 -6.49 3.10
C ARG A 152 24.65 -5.31 2.88
N VAL A 153 25.79 -5.57 2.24
CA VAL A 153 26.74 -4.54 1.84
C VAL A 153 26.18 -3.79 0.64
N ALA A 154 26.20 -2.46 0.68
CA ALA A 154 25.74 -1.63 -0.43
C ALA A 154 26.57 -1.90 -1.69
N ALA A 155 25.89 -2.13 -2.82
CA ALA A 155 26.56 -2.39 -4.09
C ALA A 155 26.15 -1.38 -5.16
N ALA A 156 27.13 -0.66 -5.71
CA ALA A 156 26.91 0.27 -6.82
C ALA A 156 26.26 -0.42 -8.04
N GLY A 157 26.53 -1.72 -8.23
CA GLY A 157 25.90 -2.52 -9.27
C GLY A 157 24.37 -2.60 -9.15
N ASP A 158 23.79 -2.62 -7.95
CA ASP A 158 22.33 -2.63 -7.78
C ASP A 158 21.72 -1.29 -8.17
N VAL A 159 22.42 -0.18 -7.88
CA VAL A 159 21.99 1.16 -8.31
C VAL A 159 22.05 1.28 -9.83
N LEU A 160 23.13 0.80 -10.45
CA LEU A 160 23.30 0.82 -11.90
C LEU A 160 22.29 -0.08 -12.61
N LEU A 161 22.12 -1.33 -12.17
CA LEU A 161 21.12 -2.24 -12.75
C LEU A 161 19.69 -1.78 -12.45
N GLY A 162 19.41 -1.23 -11.27
CA GLY A 162 18.15 -0.59 -10.94
C GLY A 162 17.82 0.59 -11.88
N ALA A 163 18.79 1.46 -12.13
CA ALA A 163 18.67 2.54 -13.09
C ALA A 163 18.48 2.04 -14.53
N ALA A 164 19.20 0.98 -14.93
CA ALA A 164 19.04 0.33 -16.23
C ALA A 164 17.66 -0.32 -16.39
N GLY A 165 17.15 -0.99 -15.35
CA GLY A 165 15.78 -1.50 -15.30
C GLY A 165 14.76 -0.37 -15.44
N GLY A 166 14.99 0.75 -14.77
CA GLY A 166 14.23 1.99 -14.95
C GLY A 166 14.25 2.54 -16.38
N LEU A 167 15.40 2.50 -17.07
CA LEU A 167 15.53 2.89 -18.47
C LEU A 167 14.73 1.96 -19.40
N VAL A 168 14.86 0.64 -19.23
CA VAL A 168 14.09 -0.36 -19.98
C VAL A 168 12.59 -0.15 -19.75
N GLY A 169 12.18 0.05 -18.50
CA GLY A 169 10.83 0.43 -18.13
C GLY A 169 10.35 1.70 -18.83
N TRP A 170 11.18 2.75 -18.84
CA TRP A 170 10.86 4.00 -19.51
C TRP A 170 10.66 3.83 -21.02
N LEU A 171 11.49 3.03 -21.69
CA LEU A 171 11.33 2.69 -23.12
C LEU A 171 10.00 1.98 -23.36
N ALA A 172 9.66 0.99 -22.53
CA ALA A 172 8.37 0.32 -22.60
C ALA A 172 7.20 1.30 -22.36
N GLY A 173 7.33 2.21 -21.40
CA GLY A 173 6.36 3.26 -21.13
C GLY A 173 6.25 4.28 -22.28
N ALA A 174 7.34 4.60 -22.96
CA ALA A 174 7.34 5.46 -24.14
C ALA A 174 6.64 4.80 -25.33
N ALA A 175 6.86 3.50 -25.54
CA ALA A 175 6.09 2.71 -26.50
C ALA A 175 4.59 2.66 -26.12
N ALA A 176 4.28 2.46 -24.84
CA ALA A 176 2.92 2.46 -24.32
C ALA A 176 2.21 3.82 -24.56
N LYS A 177 2.90 4.96 -24.44
CA LYS A 177 2.33 6.28 -24.77
C LYS A 177 1.81 6.38 -26.21
N ARG A 178 2.45 5.67 -27.15
CA ARG A 178 2.09 5.69 -28.57
C ARG A 178 0.92 4.77 -28.90
N ARG A 179 0.77 3.67 -28.15
CA ARG A 179 -0.21 2.62 -28.43
C ARG A 179 -1.46 2.65 -27.54
N LEU A 180 -1.35 3.24 -26.34
CA LEU A 180 -2.41 3.21 -25.35
C LEU A 180 -3.09 4.58 -25.18
N PRO A 181 -4.40 4.59 -24.83
CA PRO A 181 -5.13 5.81 -24.45
C PRO A 181 -4.48 6.60 -23.31
N ARG A 182 -4.96 7.83 -23.08
CA ARG A 182 -4.45 8.67 -21.98
C ARG A 182 -4.60 7.95 -20.63
N SER A 183 -3.54 8.00 -19.84
CA SER A 183 -3.41 7.38 -18.51
C SER A 183 -4.04 8.18 -17.36
N TRP A 184 -4.56 9.38 -17.65
CA TRP A 184 -5.17 10.28 -16.69
C TRP A 184 -6.70 10.08 -16.68
N PRO A 185 -7.32 9.81 -15.53
CA PRO A 185 -8.77 9.73 -15.45
C PRO A 185 -9.38 11.13 -15.50
N SER A 186 -10.59 11.24 -16.07
CA SER A 186 -11.43 12.42 -15.91
C SER A 186 -12.04 12.43 -14.52
N ALA A 187 -12.19 13.62 -13.92
CA ALA A 187 -12.83 13.76 -12.62
C ALA A 187 -14.34 13.53 -12.75
N VAL A 188 -14.81 12.37 -12.32
CA VAL A 188 -16.22 11.96 -12.39
C VAL A 188 -16.64 11.41 -11.03
N PRO A 189 -17.82 11.81 -10.50
CA PRO A 189 -18.33 11.24 -9.26
C PRO A 189 -18.51 9.72 -9.40
N ASP A 190 -18.04 9.00 -8.39
CA ASP A 190 -18.03 7.55 -8.40
C ASP A 190 -19.32 7.01 -7.78
N LEU A 191 -20.36 6.89 -8.60
CA LEU A 191 -21.70 6.41 -8.17
C LEU A 191 -21.89 4.90 -8.38
N MET A 192 -20.97 4.25 -9.09
CA MET A 192 -21.12 2.85 -9.47
C MET A 192 -20.78 1.92 -8.29
N PRO A 193 -21.42 0.73 -8.22
CA PRO A 193 -21.06 -0.26 -7.21
C PRO A 193 -19.55 -0.60 -7.25
N PRO A 194 -18.88 -0.65 -6.08
CA PRO A 194 -17.44 -0.89 -6.05
C PRO A 194 -17.08 -2.32 -6.47
N GLY A 195 -16.04 -2.44 -7.30
CA GLY A 195 -15.52 -3.74 -7.73
C GLY A 195 -14.92 -4.57 -6.59
N ALA A 196 -14.82 -5.89 -6.81
CA ALA A 196 -14.31 -6.84 -5.82
C ALA A 196 -12.86 -6.52 -5.39
N VAL A 197 -11.97 -6.21 -6.33
CA VAL A 197 -10.56 -5.85 -6.06
C VAL A 197 -10.46 -4.64 -5.14
N ARG A 198 -11.26 -3.59 -5.36
CA ARG A 198 -11.27 -2.39 -4.51
C ARG A 198 -11.79 -2.68 -3.11
N ARG A 199 -12.84 -3.50 -2.99
CA ARG A 199 -13.35 -3.95 -1.69
C ARG A 199 -12.29 -4.75 -0.94
N LEU A 200 -11.64 -5.70 -1.62
CA LEU A 200 -10.58 -6.53 -1.05
C LEU A 200 -9.39 -5.69 -0.62
N ALA A 201 -8.89 -4.79 -1.47
CA ALA A 201 -7.77 -3.91 -1.15
C ALA A 201 -8.04 -3.03 0.08
N ALA A 202 -9.26 -2.45 0.20
CA ALA A 202 -9.65 -1.71 1.40
C ALA A 202 -9.55 -2.56 2.68
N ARG A 203 -9.98 -3.84 2.61
CA ARG A 203 -9.86 -4.77 3.74
C ARG A 203 -8.44 -5.16 4.06
N LEU A 204 -7.64 -5.44 3.03
CA LEU A 204 -6.24 -5.78 3.21
C LEU A 204 -5.46 -4.60 3.81
N LEU A 205 -5.79 -3.36 3.45
CA LEU A 205 -5.20 -2.17 4.06
C LEU A 205 -5.61 -2.01 5.54
N ASP A 206 -6.88 -2.22 5.90
CA ASP A 206 -7.29 -2.22 7.31
C ASP A 206 -6.53 -3.28 8.10
N LEU A 207 -6.45 -4.50 7.56
CA LEU A 207 -5.77 -5.63 8.20
C LEU A 207 -4.27 -5.37 8.34
N ALA A 208 -3.62 -4.86 7.28
CA ALA A 208 -2.21 -4.52 7.29
C ALA A 208 -1.90 -3.46 8.34
N VAL A 209 -2.70 -2.39 8.43
CA VAL A 209 -2.50 -1.34 9.44
C VAL A 209 -2.69 -1.88 10.85
N CYS A 210 -3.72 -2.70 11.09
CA CYS A 210 -3.94 -3.31 12.40
C CYS A 210 -2.81 -4.28 12.79
N TRP A 211 -2.42 -5.17 11.88
CA TRP A 211 -1.41 -6.21 12.13
C TRP A 211 -0.01 -5.62 12.28
N TYR A 212 0.45 -4.87 11.28
CA TYR A 212 1.78 -4.27 11.33
C TYR A 212 1.85 -3.17 12.40
N GLY A 213 0.77 -2.43 12.63
CA GLY A 213 0.68 -1.48 13.74
C GLY A 213 0.81 -2.15 15.11
N ALA A 214 0.09 -3.25 15.33
CA ALA A 214 0.18 -4.01 16.58
C ALA A 214 1.58 -4.61 16.78
N ALA A 215 2.17 -5.14 15.72
CA ALA A 215 3.52 -5.71 15.75
C ALA A 215 4.59 -4.65 16.03
N THR A 216 4.51 -3.47 15.39
CA THR A 216 5.41 -2.35 15.68
C THR A 216 5.23 -1.83 17.11
N ILE A 217 4.00 -1.66 17.60
CA ILE A 217 3.75 -1.26 18.99
C ILE A 217 4.36 -2.26 19.96
N ALA A 218 4.10 -3.55 19.76
CA ALA A 218 4.61 -4.59 20.65
C ALA A 218 6.14 -4.66 20.66
N ALA A 219 6.75 -4.59 19.49
CA ALA A 219 8.20 -4.68 19.38
C ALA A 219 8.92 -3.45 19.98
N VAL A 220 8.30 -2.27 19.95
CA VAL A 220 8.86 -1.05 20.60
C VAL A 220 8.61 -1.05 22.11
N ALA A 221 7.44 -1.49 22.56
CA ALA A 221 7.05 -1.36 23.97
C ALA A 221 7.46 -2.56 24.84
N ALA A 222 7.67 -3.77 24.28
CA ALA A 222 8.06 -4.94 25.05
C ALA A 222 9.38 -4.75 25.83
N PRO A 223 10.48 -4.23 25.23
CA PRO A 223 11.73 -4.02 25.95
C PRO A 223 11.61 -3.04 27.12
N ALA A 224 10.81 -1.98 26.96
CA ALA A 224 10.57 -1.00 28.01
C ALA A 224 9.75 -1.61 29.16
N LEU A 225 8.78 -2.47 28.84
CA LEU A 225 7.90 -3.09 29.81
C LEU A 225 8.61 -4.18 30.64
N GLU A 226 9.58 -4.89 30.06
CA GLU A 226 10.43 -5.86 30.77
C GLU A 226 11.21 -5.25 31.93
N GLN A 227 11.54 -3.96 31.85
CA GLN A 227 12.24 -3.22 32.90
C GLN A 227 11.31 -2.79 34.06
N THR A 228 10.01 -3.06 33.96
CA THR A 228 9.01 -2.63 34.95
C THR A 228 8.47 -3.80 35.77
N ALA A 229 7.90 -3.51 36.95
CA ALA A 229 7.20 -4.50 37.78
C ALA A 229 5.98 -5.16 37.08
N TRP A 230 5.56 -4.63 35.93
CA TRP A 230 4.42 -5.11 35.15
C TRP A 230 4.80 -6.23 34.18
N SER A 231 6.09 -6.62 34.15
CA SER A 231 6.62 -7.72 33.34
C SER A 231 5.92 -9.07 33.64
N GLY A 232 5.48 -9.34 34.86
CA GLY A 232 4.75 -10.58 35.17
C GLY A 232 3.34 -10.66 34.54
N GLN A 233 2.68 -9.51 34.34
CA GLN A 233 1.29 -9.43 33.93
C GLN A 233 1.12 -9.17 32.42
N PHE A 234 2.05 -8.41 31.82
CA PHE A 234 2.07 -8.08 30.40
C PHE A 234 3.37 -8.49 29.69
N GLY A 235 4.31 -9.13 30.38
CA GLY A 235 5.57 -9.58 29.79
C GLY A 235 5.33 -10.68 28.77
N GLY A 236 5.92 -10.47 27.59
CA GLY A 236 5.73 -11.30 26.42
C GLY A 236 5.28 -10.42 25.25
N GLU A 237 6.19 -10.23 24.30
CA GLU A 237 5.93 -9.51 23.05
C GLU A 237 4.66 -10.02 22.35
N GLU A 238 4.41 -11.33 22.40
CA GLU A 238 3.20 -11.94 21.83
C GLU A 238 1.90 -11.47 22.51
N ARG A 239 1.88 -11.39 23.85
CA ARG A 239 0.72 -10.90 24.61
C ARG A 239 0.47 -9.42 24.33
N LEU A 240 1.54 -8.63 24.28
CA LEU A 240 1.48 -7.21 23.96
C LEU A 240 0.97 -6.98 22.52
N ARG A 241 1.44 -7.79 21.57
CA ARG A 241 0.97 -7.77 20.17
C ARG A 241 -0.49 -8.16 20.07
N ALA A 242 -0.93 -9.20 20.76
CA ALA A 242 -2.33 -9.60 20.81
C ALA A 242 -3.21 -8.48 21.40
N ALA A 243 -2.80 -7.89 22.53
CA ALA A 243 -3.49 -6.77 23.15
C ALA A 243 -3.57 -5.54 22.22
N ALA A 244 -2.43 -5.15 21.63
CA ALA A 244 -2.35 -4.04 20.69
C ALA A 244 -3.23 -4.29 19.45
N LEU A 245 -3.27 -5.53 18.94
CA LEU A 245 -4.12 -5.92 17.81
C LEU A 245 -5.60 -5.78 18.16
N ILE A 246 -6.03 -6.24 19.34
CA ILE A 246 -7.41 -6.09 19.81
C ILE A 246 -7.78 -4.62 19.94
N VAL A 247 -6.93 -3.82 20.58
CA VAL A 247 -7.14 -2.38 20.76
C VAL A 247 -7.24 -1.66 19.41
N LEU A 248 -6.31 -1.91 18.49
CA LEU A 248 -6.31 -1.31 17.16
C LEU A 248 -7.53 -1.76 16.34
N ALA A 249 -7.92 -3.04 16.41
CA ALA A 249 -9.09 -3.53 15.71
C ALA A 249 -10.39 -2.92 16.24
N LEU A 250 -10.52 -2.71 17.56
CA LEU A 250 -11.64 -2.00 18.15
C LEU A 250 -11.63 -0.53 17.75
N ALA A 251 -10.49 0.15 17.85
CA ALA A 251 -10.36 1.56 17.50
C ALA A 251 -10.66 1.81 16.01
N LEU A 252 -9.97 1.11 15.11
CA LEU A 252 -10.04 1.33 13.66
C LEU A 252 -11.25 0.64 13.02
N GLY A 253 -11.68 -0.51 13.55
CA GLY A 253 -12.76 -1.33 13.00
C GLY A 253 -14.14 -1.03 13.59
N ALA A 254 -14.24 -0.57 14.84
CA ALA A 254 -15.51 -0.27 15.50
C ALA A 254 -15.67 1.24 15.78
N VAL A 255 -14.73 1.87 16.50
CA VAL A 255 -14.87 3.27 16.93
C VAL A 255 -14.85 4.22 15.73
N VAL A 256 -13.85 4.13 14.84
CA VAL A 256 -13.73 5.02 13.67
C VAL A 256 -14.98 4.98 12.77
N PRO A 257 -15.52 3.82 12.36
CA PRO A 257 -16.78 3.78 11.59
C PRO A 257 -17.98 4.39 12.33
N LEU A 258 -18.05 4.28 13.65
CA LEU A 258 -19.14 4.87 14.43
C LEU A 258 -19.07 6.40 14.52
N LEU A 259 -17.86 6.96 14.49
CA LEU A 259 -17.62 8.41 14.47
C LEU A 259 -17.82 9.00 13.07
N ARG A 260 -17.57 8.24 12.00
CA ARG A 260 -17.67 8.74 10.63
C ARG A 260 -19.10 8.69 10.09
N ARG A 261 -19.47 9.72 9.33
CA ARG A 261 -20.76 9.80 8.62
C ARG A 261 -20.95 8.70 7.57
N ASP A 262 -19.86 8.24 6.96
CA ASP A 262 -19.86 7.21 5.90
C ASP A 262 -19.74 5.77 6.42
N ARG A 263 -19.64 5.58 7.74
CA ARG A 263 -19.46 4.26 8.38
C ARG A 263 -18.26 3.47 7.85
N ALA A 264 -17.27 4.16 7.28
CA ALA A 264 -16.11 3.54 6.66
C ALA A 264 -15.00 3.29 7.69
N THR A 265 -14.33 2.14 7.59
CA THR A 265 -13.02 1.92 8.22
C THR A 265 -11.93 2.76 7.52
N PRO A 266 -10.72 2.93 8.09
CA PRO A 266 -9.65 3.71 7.45
C PRO A 266 -9.32 3.30 6.00
N GLY A 267 -9.18 2.01 5.73
CA GLY A 267 -8.91 1.46 4.39
C GLY A 267 -10.09 1.62 3.45
N GLN A 268 -11.33 1.48 3.95
CA GLN A 268 -12.54 1.81 3.18
C GLN A 268 -12.59 3.30 2.83
N ALA A 269 -12.29 4.18 3.79
CA ALA A 269 -12.27 5.62 3.60
C ALA A 269 -11.19 6.05 2.60
N ALA A 270 -10.00 5.47 2.68
CA ALA A 270 -8.91 5.67 1.71
C ALA A 270 -9.33 5.27 0.30
N SER A 271 -10.12 4.21 0.19
CA SER A 271 -10.68 3.72 -1.05
C SER A 271 -12.01 4.39 -1.44
N TYR A 272 -12.43 5.48 -0.79
CA TYR A 272 -13.72 6.16 -1.04
C TYR A 272 -14.95 5.22 -1.00
N LEU A 273 -14.90 4.21 -0.14
CA LEU A 273 -16.00 3.31 0.15
C LEU A 273 -16.75 3.78 1.39
N ALA A 274 -18.03 3.41 1.47
CA ALA A 274 -18.90 3.62 2.61
C ALA A 274 -19.62 2.33 2.96
N LEU A 275 -20.13 2.26 4.19
CA LEU A 275 -21.03 1.18 4.60
C LEU A 275 -22.46 1.71 4.67
N ALA A 276 -23.28 1.26 3.72
CA ALA A 276 -24.68 1.64 3.59
C ALA A 276 -25.64 0.55 4.09
N ALA A 277 -26.90 0.92 4.31
CA ALA A 277 -27.98 -0.04 4.52
C ALA A 277 -28.29 -0.81 3.22
N ALA A 278 -28.70 -2.08 3.32
CA ALA A 278 -28.92 -2.92 2.13
C ALA A 278 -29.99 -2.40 1.15
N GLY A 279 -31.02 -1.69 1.65
CA GLY A 279 -32.18 -1.24 0.87
C GLY A 279 -32.18 0.24 0.47
N ALA A 280 -31.21 1.04 0.90
CA ALA A 280 -31.16 2.46 0.57
C ALA A 280 -29.72 2.98 0.53
N PRO A 281 -29.39 3.96 -0.33
CA PRO A 281 -28.08 4.58 -0.41
C PRO A 281 -27.86 5.57 0.75
N ARG A 282 -28.02 5.07 1.97
CA ARG A 282 -27.91 5.82 3.23
C ARG A 282 -26.91 5.09 4.12
N PRO A 283 -26.13 5.80 4.93
CA PRO A 283 -25.21 5.17 5.87
C PRO A 283 -25.91 4.13 6.75
N ALA A 284 -25.25 3.01 7.02
CA ALA A 284 -25.78 1.98 7.90
C ALA A 284 -26.02 2.53 9.32
N SER A 285 -27.03 1.99 9.99
CA SER A 285 -27.25 2.28 11.40
C SER A 285 -26.07 1.77 12.24
N ARG A 286 -25.83 2.41 13.39
CA ARG A 286 -24.77 2.02 14.34
C ARG A 286 -24.82 0.54 14.74
N PRO A 287 -25.97 -0.06 15.13
CA PRO A 287 -26.00 -1.47 15.50
C PRO A 287 -25.67 -2.41 14.34
N ARG A 288 -26.11 -2.11 13.11
CA ARG A 288 -25.76 -2.92 11.93
C ARG A 288 -24.28 -2.82 11.59
N THR A 289 -23.69 -1.64 11.79
CA THR A 289 -22.25 -1.42 11.62
C THR A 289 -21.46 -2.26 12.63
N LEU A 290 -21.86 -2.22 13.91
CA LEU A 290 -21.23 -3.02 14.97
C LEU A 290 -21.37 -4.52 14.73
N LEU A 291 -22.57 -5.01 14.40
CA LEU A 291 -22.82 -6.41 14.10
C LEU A 291 -21.93 -6.89 12.95
N ARG A 292 -21.88 -6.13 11.86
CA ARG A 292 -21.02 -6.45 10.71
C ARG A 292 -19.54 -6.46 11.08
N THR A 293 -19.08 -5.47 11.84
CA THR A 293 -17.70 -5.39 12.31
C THR A 293 -17.37 -6.58 13.19
N ALA A 294 -18.24 -6.95 14.13
CA ALA A 294 -18.05 -8.11 14.99
C ALA A 294 -17.97 -9.41 14.18
N LEU A 295 -18.89 -9.63 13.24
CA LEU A 295 -18.88 -10.84 12.40
C LEU A 295 -17.62 -10.96 11.52
N LEU A 296 -17.06 -9.84 11.06
CA LEU A 296 -15.93 -9.87 10.13
C LEU A 296 -14.57 -9.77 10.83
N TYR A 297 -14.39 -8.80 11.72
CA TYR A 297 -13.09 -8.50 12.30
C TYR A 297 -12.81 -9.31 13.57
N ALA A 298 -13.81 -9.61 14.41
CA ALA A 298 -13.58 -10.37 15.64
C ALA A 298 -12.97 -11.77 15.42
N PRO A 299 -13.49 -12.62 14.51
CA PRO A 299 -12.88 -13.93 14.29
C PRO A 299 -11.46 -13.80 13.71
N VAL A 300 -11.24 -12.85 12.81
CA VAL A 300 -9.91 -12.59 12.22
C VAL A 300 -8.92 -12.14 13.31
N THR A 301 -9.33 -11.23 14.19
CA THR A 301 -8.46 -10.73 15.28
C THR A 301 -8.16 -11.80 16.31
N VAL A 302 -9.14 -12.63 16.67
CA VAL A 302 -8.95 -13.73 17.63
C VAL A 302 -7.98 -14.77 17.05
N LEU A 303 -8.19 -15.19 15.81
CA LEU A 303 -7.31 -16.16 15.15
C LEU A 303 -5.88 -15.62 15.01
N LEU A 304 -5.72 -14.35 14.66
CA LEU A 304 -4.40 -13.71 14.58
C LEU A 304 -3.73 -13.55 15.95
N ALA A 305 -4.49 -13.22 16.99
CA ALA A 305 -4.00 -13.15 18.36
C ALA A 305 -3.57 -14.52 18.91
N MET A 306 -4.18 -15.60 18.42
CA MET A 306 -3.83 -16.99 18.75
C MET A 306 -2.70 -17.55 17.86
N GLY A 307 -2.09 -16.76 16.98
CA GLY A 307 -1.06 -17.23 16.05
C GLY A 307 -1.58 -18.10 14.89
N LEU A 308 -2.90 -18.23 14.73
CA LEU A 308 -3.58 -19.06 13.73
C LEU A 308 -3.84 -18.30 12.43
N GLY A 309 -2.80 -17.64 11.89
CA GLY A 309 -2.93 -16.74 10.72
C GLY A 309 -3.55 -17.40 9.48
N TRP A 310 -3.26 -18.69 9.23
CA TRP A 310 -3.87 -19.42 8.11
C TRP A 310 -5.39 -19.57 8.22
N TRP A 311 -5.90 -19.75 9.45
CA TRP A 311 -7.34 -19.81 9.68
C TRP A 311 -8.00 -18.44 9.54
N ALA A 312 -7.27 -17.34 9.79
CA ALA A 312 -7.79 -15.99 9.56
C ALA A 312 -8.11 -15.75 8.07
N LEU A 313 -7.34 -16.35 7.15
CA LEU A 313 -7.65 -16.33 5.72
C LEU A 313 -8.94 -17.10 5.41
N ALA A 314 -9.16 -18.23 6.07
CA ALA A 314 -10.40 -19.00 5.93
C ALA A 314 -11.63 -18.19 6.38
N ALA A 315 -11.54 -17.46 7.49
CA ALA A 315 -12.61 -16.56 7.93
C ALA A 315 -12.93 -15.47 6.88
N GLY A 316 -11.91 -14.91 6.23
CA GLY A 316 -12.06 -14.01 5.10
C GLY A 316 -12.70 -14.67 3.88
N ALA A 317 -12.31 -15.91 3.57
CA ALA A 317 -12.87 -16.70 2.47
C ALA A 317 -14.36 -17.02 2.70
N VAL A 318 -14.76 -17.34 3.93
CA VAL A 318 -16.17 -17.54 4.32
C VAL A 318 -16.98 -16.28 4.02
N HIS A 319 -16.50 -15.09 4.39
CA HIS A 319 -17.17 -13.84 4.04
C HIS A 319 -17.27 -13.63 2.52
N ALA A 320 -16.18 -13.94 1.79
CA ALA A 320 -16.07 -13.74 0.35
C ALA A 320 -16.90 -14.74 -0.47
N SER A 321 -17.19 -15.94 0.06
CA SER A 321 -17.90 -17.02 -0.63
C SER A 321 -19.20 -16.55 -1.29
N CYS A 322 -20.09 -15.87 -0.54
CA CYS A 322 -21.33 -15.33 -1.09
C CYS A 322 -21.09 -14.24 -2.15
N ALA A 323 -20.03 -13.45 -2.01
CA ALA A 323 -19.72 -12.37 -2.95
C ALA A 323 -19.22 -12.89 -4.31
N LEU A 324 -18.70 -14.12 -4.37
CA LEU A 324 -18.27 -14.78 -5.61
C LEU A 324 -19.46 -15.30 -6.42
N VAL A 325 -20.50 -15.78 -5.75
CA VAL A 325 -21.68 -16.40 -6.39
C VAL A 325 -22.74 -15.36 -6.73
N ARG A 326 -22.92 -14.33 -5.89
CA ARG A 326 -24.01 -13.36 -6.07
C ARG A 326 -23.68 -12.28 -7.08
N ARG A 327 -24.67 -11.93 -7.91
CA ARG A 327 -24.59 -10.81 -8.86
C ARG A 327 -24.35 -9.45 -8.18
N ASP A 328 -24.88 -9.26 -6.98
CA ASP A 328 -24.72 -8.02 -6.20
C ASP A 328 -23.38 -7.93 -5.45
N ARG A 329 -22.57 -9.01 -5.47
CA ARG A 329 -21.29 -9.19 -4.78
C ARG A 329 -21.34 -8.90 -3.28
N ALA A 330 -22.49 -9.09 -2.65
CA ALA A 330 -22.64 -8.96 -1.20
C ALA A 330 -21.95 -10.13 -0.49
N GLY A 331 -21.12 -9.83 0.52
CA GLY A 331 -20.50 -10.86 1.35
C GLY A 331 -21.50 -11.48 2.34
N LEU A 332 -21.19 -12.66 2.87
CA LEU A 332 -22.07 -13.37 3.82
C LEU A 332 -22.44 -12.48 5.01
N PHE A 333 -21.44 -11.85 5.64
CA PHE A 333 -21.65 -10.97 6.79
C PHE A 333 -22.30 -9.62 6.40
N ASP A 334 -22.19 -9.20 5.13
CA ASP A 334 -22.93 -8.03 4.65
C ASP A 334 -24.45 -8.33 4.65
N LEU A 335 -24.82 -9.54 4.22
CA LEU A 335 -26.21 -10.02 4.20
C LEU A 335 -26.78 -10.18 5.61
N LEU A 336 -26.05 -10.86 6.50
CA LEU A 336 -26.49 -11.07 7.89
C LEU A 336 -26.71 -9.74 8.62
N ALA A 337 -25.82 -8.77 8.42
CA ALA A 337 -25.96 -7.45 9.04
C ALA A 337 -26.93 -6.51 8.31
N ARG A 338 -27.54 -6.94 7.19
CA ARG A 338 -28.36 -6.10 6.29
C ARG A 338 -27.65 -4.79 5.89
N THR A 339 -26.37 -4.92 5.54
CA THR A 339 -25.50 -3.82 5.10
C THR A 339 -24.98 -4.06 3.69
N ARG A 340 -24.45 -3.01 3.06
CA ARG A 340 -23.83 -3.09 1.74
C ARG A 340 -22.66 -2.14 1.65
N VAL A 341 -21.54 -2.61 1.07
CA VAL A 341 -20.43 -1.72 0.72
C VAL A 341 -20.79 -0.97 -0.55
N THR A 342 -20.87 0.35 -0.46
CA THR A 342 -21.13 1.24 -1.59
C THR A 342 -20.00 2.25 -1.72
N THR A 343 -20.02 3.09 -2.75
CA THR A 343 -19.12 4.23 -2.82
C THR A 343 -19.60 5.33 -1.88
N ARG A 344 -18.66 6.14 -1.40
CA ARG A 344 -18.95 7.26 -0.51
C ARG A 344 -19.85 8.30 -1.18
N SER A 345 -19.58 8.62 -2.46
CA SER A 345 -20.41 9.55 -3.25
C SER A 345 -21.85 9.06 -3.39
N ALA A 346 -22.08 7.74 -3.49
CA ALA A 346 -23.44 7.20 -3.54
C ALA A 346 -24.15 7.24 -2.17
N ALA A 347 -23.44 7.02 -1.05
CA ALA A 347 -24.05 6.92 0.27
C ALA A 347 -24.24 8.25 1.01
N VAL A 348 -23.34 9.22 0.78
CA VAL A 348 -23.28 10.48 1.54
C VAL A 348 -23.33 11.71 0.61
N GLY A 349 -23.33 11.50 -0.70
CA GLY A 349 -23.14 12.58 -1.67
C GLY A 349 -21.69 13.07 -1.72
N GLY A 350 -21.40 13.93 -2.70
CA GLY A 350 -20.11 14.63 -2.82
C GLY A 350 -19.41 14.45 -4.16
N MET A 351 -18.93 15.57 -4.71
CA MET A 351 -18.05 15.62 -5.87
C MET A 351 -16.59 15.40 -5.46
N PRO A 352 -15.69 15.02 -6.38
CA PRO A 352 -14.25 15.08 -6.13
C PRO A 352 -13.84 16.48 -5.66
N ASP A 353 -13.10 16.55 -4.55
CA ASP A 353 -12.74 17.80 -3.87
C ASP A 353 -11.82 18.69 -4.75
N ASP A 354 -10.98 18.08 -5.60
CA ASP A 354 -10.01 18.76 -6.47
C ASP A 354 -10.43 18.75 -7.95
N LEU A 355 -11.66 19.15 -8.26
CA LEU A 355 -12.05 19.43 -9.63
C LEU A 355 -11.22 20.62 -10.13
N VAL A 356 -10.42 20.42 -11.18
CA VAL A 356 -9.85 21.53 -11.93
C VAL A 356 -11.04 22.35 -12.44
N ARG A 357 -11.29 23.51 -11.82
CA ARG A 357 -12.28 24.46 -12.33
C ARG A 357 -11.84 24.79 -13.74
N PHE A 358 -12.69 24.49 -14.72
CA PHE A 358 -12.54 25.05 -16.04
C PHE A 358 -12.61 26.57 -15.88
N VAL A 359 -11.49 27.25 -16.11
CA VAL A 359 -11.46 28.69 -16.27
C VAL A 359 -11.63 28.89 -17.79
N PRO A 360 -12.78 29.42 -18.26
CA PRO A 360 -12.90 29.77 -19.66
C PRO A 360 -11.76 30.74 -20.02
N PRO A 361 -11.18 30.65 -21.23
CA PRO A 361 -10.26 31.67 -21.70
C PRO A 361 -10.93 33.06 -21.58
N PRO A 362 -10.16 34.11 -21.26
CA PRO A 362 -10.70 35.43 -20.91
C PRO A 362 -11.57 36.07 -22.00
N ASP A 363 -11.50 35.59 -23.24
CA ASP A 363 -12.43 35.93 -24.31
C ASP A 363 -12.90 34.66 -25.03
N PRO A 364 -14.21 34.33 -25.02
CA PRO A 364 -14.74 33.41 -26.01
C PRO A 364 -14.62 34.12 -27.36
N GLU A 365 -13.81 33.59 -28.29
CA GLU A 365 -13.90 34.00 -29.69
C GLU A 365 -15.37 33.97 -30.10
N PRO A 366 -15.89 35.04 -30.73
CA PRO A 366 -17.28 35.08 -31.15
C PRO A 366 -17.57 33.86 -32.03
N PRO A 367 -18.75 33.23 -31.90
CA PRO A 367 -19.07 32.02 -32.64
C PRO A 367 -18.86 32.28 -34.13
N VAL A 368 -18.02 31.45 -34.75
CA VAL A 368 -17.79 31.48 -36.19
C VAL A 368 -19.15 31.30 -36.87
N PRO A 369 -19.63 32.26 -37.67
CA PRO A 369 -20.94 32.17 -38.30
C PRO A 369 -21.00 30.92 -39.19
N ALA A 370 -22.14 30.23 -39.15
CA ALA A 370 -22.38 29.03 -39.94
C ALA A 370 -22.14 29.35 -41.43
N GLY A 371 -21.06 28.82 -42.00
CA GLY A 371 -20.65 29.05 -43.39
C GLY A 371 -19.26 29.66 -43.58
N ALA A 372 -18.52 30.02 -42.51
CA ALA A 372 -17.15 30.49 -42.69
C ALA A 372 -16.21 29.35 -43.13
N VAL A 373 -15.63 29.50 -44.31
CA VAL A 373 -14.59 28.60 -44.85
C VAL A 373 -13.28 28.88 -44.09
N PRO A 374 -12.62 27.87 -43.51
CA PRO A 374 -11.36 28.09 -42.82
C PRO A 374 -10.28 28.50 -43.83
N VAL A 375 -9.74 29.71 -43.68
CA VAL A 375 -8.54 30.13 -44.39
C VAL A 375 -7.37 29.35 -43.81
N GLN A 376 -6.83 28.40 -44.57
CA GLN A 376 -5.59 27.72 -44.23
C GLN A 376 -4.45 28.76 -44.19
N ARG A 377 -3.78 28.87 -43.05
CA ARG A 377 -2.46 29.48 -42.92
C ARG A 377 -1.47 28.44 -42.44
#